data_AF-A0A2D6DR74-F1
#
_entry.id   AF-A0A2D6DR74-F1
#
_cell.length_a   1.000
_cell.length_b   1.000
_cell.length_c   1.000
_cell.angle_alpha   90.00
_cell.angle_beta   90.00
_cell.angle_gamma   90.00
#
_symmetry.space_group_name_H-M   'P 1'
#
loop_
_entity.id
_entity.type
_entity.pdbx_description
1 polymer ?
#
loop_
_entity_poly.entity_id
_entity_poly.type
_entity_poly.pdbx_seq_one_letter_code
_entity_poly.pdbx_strand_id
1 'polypeptide(L)'
;MKLKRGVKVETCRVCGQPTRRSGYLHRCIDSQCGAVHWNENVLSQALDDSKVFRKILVDADVLEWISGQKYVYVLLLKGKGIDALYVGMTGLHPYERYLNHKRGYKASKCARQYATAMKSFEGPMTYEEAISREITKANELREEGNEVYQN
;
A
#
# COMPACT_ATOMS: atom_id res chain seq x y z
N MET A 1 -11.40 36.35 20.98
CA MET A 1 -10.75 35.68 19.82
C MET A 1 -10.78 34.18 20.03
N LYS A 2 -11.58 33.43 19.25
CA LYS A 2 -11.59 31.96 19.33
C LYS A 2 -10.34 31.43 18.62
N LEU A 3 -9.44 30.78 19.37
CA LEU A 3 -8.28 30.08 18.83
C LEU A 3 -8.74 29.09 17.75
N LYS A 4 -8.25 29.26 16.51
CA LYS A 4 -8.50 28.32 15.42
C LYS A 4 -7.98 26.95 15.88
N ARG A 5 -8.87 25.94 15.89
CA ARG A 5 -8.52 24.53 16.15
C ARG A 5 -7.28 24.18 15.31
N GLY A 6 -6.20 23.79 15.99
CA GLY A 6 -4.92 23.48 15.34
C GLY A 6 -5.11 22.45 14.23
N VAL A 7 -4.47 22.70 13.09
CA VAL A 7 -4.42 21.74 11.97
C VAL A 7 -3.78 20.46 12.52
N LYS A 8 -4.56 19.39 12.62
CA LYS A 8 -4.06 18.10 13.09
C LYS A 8 -3.16 17.54 12.00
N VAL A 9 -1.85 17.57 12.22
CA VAL A 9 -0.88 16.96 11.30
C VAL A 9 -1.08 15.45 11.35
N GLU A 10 -1.45 14.85 10.22
CA GLU A 10 -1.61 13.40 10.12
C GLU A 10 -0.23 12.75 10.03
N THR A 11 0.04 11.79 10.92
CA THR A 11 1.36 11.15 11.05
C THR A 11 1.39 9.77 10.42
N CYS A 12 2.60 9.34 10.05
CA CYS A 12 2.89 8.05 9.46
C CYS A 12 2.70 6.97 10.52
N ARG A 13 1.93 5.93 10.19
CA ARG A 13 1.67 4.80 11.09
C ARG A 13 2.89 3.90 11.30
N VAL A 14 3.96 4.12 10.54
CA VAL A 14 5.21 3.32 10.59
C VAL A 14 6.27 4.03 11.42
N CYS A 15 6.63 5.26 11.07
CA CYS A 15 7.72 5.99 11.74
C CYS A 15 7.27 7.22 12.57
N GLY A 16 5.98 7.55 12.58
CA GLY A 16 5.44 8.71 13.31
C GLY A 16 5.70 10.07 12.66
N GLN A 17 6.48 10.15 11.59
CA GLN A 17 6.74 11.41 10.86
C GLN A 17 5.49 11.95 10.16
N PRO A 18 5.42 13.23 9.80
CA PRO A 18 4.27 13.78 9.07
C PRO A 18 3.99 13.06 7.75
N THR A 19 2.74 13.12 7.30
CA THR A 19 2.33 12.58 6.00
C THR A 19 1.81 13.67 5.09
N ARG A 20 2.07 13.53 3.79
CA ARG A 20 1.34 14.25 2.75
C ARG A 20 0.11 13.44 2.37
N ARG A 21 -1.05 14.09 2.37
CA ARG A 21 -2.32 13.48 1.98
C ARG A 21 -2.76 13.94 0.58
N SER A 22 -3.18 13.00 -0.24
CA SER A 22 -3.98 13.25 -1.45
C SER A 22 -5.20 12.34 -1.40
N GLY A 23 -6.40 12.90 -1.48
CA GLY A 23 -7.64 12.13 -1.33
C GLY A 23 -7.69 11.38 0.01
N TYR A 24 -7.75 10.06 -0.04
CA TYR A 24 -7.67 9.18 1.14
C TYR A 24 -6.29 8.52 1.33
N LEU A 25 -5.30 8.84 0.49
CA LEU A 25 -3.97 8.24 0.54
C LEU A 25 -3.00 9.12 1.31
N HIS A 26 -2.34 8.54 2.31
CA HIS A 26 -1.33 9.20 3.11
C HIS A 26 0.04 8.64 2.75
N ARG A 27 0.99 9.53 2.44
CA ARG A 27 2.37 9.20 2.08
C ARG A 27 3.30 9.82 3.11
N CYS A 28 4.17 9.02 3.72
CA CYS A 28 5.19 9.54 4.62
C CYS A 28 6.09 10.55 3.90
N ILE A 29 6.38 11.69 4.53
CA ILE A 29 7.30 12.69 3.95
C ILE A 29 8.77 12.32 4.13
N ASP A 30 9.06 11.45 5.10
CA ASP A 30 10.40 10.96 5.34
C ASP A 30 10.79 9.96 4.25
N SER A 31 11.86 10.27 3.52
CA SER A 31 12.31 9.50 2.36
C SER A 31 12.90 8.14 2.74
N GLN A 32 13.37 7.97 3.99
CA GLN A 32 13.84 6.67 4.47
C GLN A 32 12.68 5.72 4.77
N CYS A 33 11.57 6.25 5.29
CA CYS A 33 10.36 5.47 5.53
C CYS A 33 9.55 5.25 4.24
N GLY A 34 9.16 6.32 3.55
CA GLY A 34 8.36 6.28 2.31
C GLY A 34 6.99 5.59 2.42
N ALA A 35 6.60 5.11 3.60
CA ALA A 35 5.45 4.24 3.76
C ALA A 35 4.13 4.94 3.41
N VAL A 36 3.19 4.15 2.90
CA VAL A 36 1.91 4.65 2.41
C VAL A 36 0.76 3.90 3.06
N HIS A 37 -0.29 4.60 3.46
CA HIS A 37 -1.50 3.95 3.94
C HIS A 37 -2.77 4.64 3.43
N TRP A 38 -3.82 3.87 3.23
CA TRP A 38 -5.16 4.42 2.99
C TRP A 38 -5.80 4.78 4.33
N ASN A 39 -6.46 5.93 4.39
CA ASN A 39 -7.29 6.31 5.52
C ASN A 39 -8.45 5.32 5.67
N GLU A 40 -8.77 4.88 6.89
CA GLU A 40 -9.84 3.88 7.12
C GLU A 40 -11.21 4.37 6.62
N ASN A 41 -11.44 5.70 6.60
CA ASN A 41 -12.67 6.28 6.09
C ASN A 41 -12.89 5.99 4.60
N VAL A 42 -11.85 5.61 3.84
CA VAL A 42 -12.01 5.18 2.43
C VAL A 42 -12.94 3.98 2.31
N LEU A 43 -13.00 3.11 3.33
CA LEU A 43 -13.82 1.90 3.33
C LEU A 43 -15.31 2.20 3.55
N SER A 44 -15.66 3.42 3.97
CA SER A 44 -17.06 3.88 4.05
C SER A 44 -17.63 4.31 2.69
N GLN A 45 -16.79 4.42 1.67
CA GLN A 45 -17.21 4.79 0.33
C GLN A 45 -17.78 3.58 -0.42
N ALA A 46 -18.59 3.82 -1.46
CA ALA A 46 -19.11 2.79 -2.36
C ALA A 46 -18.00 2.25 -3.28
N LEU A 47 -17.02 1.54 -2.72
CA LEU A 47 -15.85 1.06 -3.44
C LEU A 47 -16.18 -0.01 -4.49
N ASP A 48 -17.36 -0.60 -4.46
CA ASP A 48 -17.90 -1.52 -5.47
C ASP A 48 -18.37 -0.79 -6.74
N ASP A 49 -18.77 0.48 -6.63
CA ASP A 49 -19.02 1.35 -7.78
C ASP A 49 -17.69 1.73 -8.46
N SER A 50 -17.55 1.36 -9.74
CA SER A 50 -16.32 1.58 -10.50
C SER A 50 -15.98 3.05 -10.71
N LYS A 51 -16.98 3.94 -10.83
CA LYS A 51 -16.77 5.39 -10.97
C LYS A 51 -16.28 6.00 -9.66
N VAL A 52 -16.86 5.59 -8.54
CA VAL A 52 -16.41 6.01 -7.20
C VAL A 52 -15.00 5.51 -6.93
N PHE A 53 -14.73 4.24 -7.21
CA PHE A 53 -13.39 3.65 -7.05
C PHE A 53 -12.33 4.38 -7.88
N ARG A 54 -12.63 4.64 -9.16
CA ARG A 54 -11.70 5.36 -10.04
C ARG A 54 -11.47 6.80 -9.56
N LYS A 55 -12.53 7.50 -9.12
CA LYS A 55 -12.41 8.85 -8.57
C LYS A 55 -11.49 8.88 -7.34
N ILE A 56 -11.61 7.92 -6.43
CA ILE A 56 -10.74 7.82 -5.24
C ILE A 56 -9.26 7.68 -5.63
N LEU A 57 -8.97 6.88 -6.66
CA LEU A 57 -7.60 6.72 -7.17
C LEU A 57 -7.08 8.03 -7.78
N VAL A 58 -7.88 8.70 -8.60
CA VAL A 58 -7.52 9.99 -9.22
C VAL A 58 -7.27 11.07 -8.16
N ASP A 59 -8.17 11.21 -7.18
CA ASP A 59 -8.04 12.18 -6.08
C ASP A 59 -6.79 11.89 -5.20
N ALA A 60 -6.27 10.65 -5.25
CA ALA A 60 -5.06 10.22 -4.56
C ALA A 60 -3.77 10.35 -5.40
N ASP A 61 -3.84 10.95 -6.58
CA ASP A 61 -2.75 11.03 -7.56
C ASP A 61 -2.23 9.63 -7.96
N VAL A 62 -3.12 8.64 -8.03
CA VAL A 62 -2.79 7.28 -8.51
C VAL A 62 -3.09 7.23 -10.01
N LEU A 63 -2.03 7.43 -10.80
CA LEU A 63 -2.08 7.42 -12.26
C LEU A 63 -2.45 6.03 -12.80
N GLU A 64 -2.88 6.01 -14.07
CA GLU A 64 -3.18 4.76 -14.76
C GLU A 64 -1.93 3.90 -14.92
N TRP A 65 -2.13 2.59 -14.84
CA TRP A 65 -1.05 1.64 -15.04
C TRP A 65 -0.68 1.56 -16.52
N ILE A 66 0.58 1.26 -16.78
CA ILE A 66 1.05 0.97 -18.14
C ILE A 66 0.63 -0.47 -18.44
N SER A 67 -0.15 -0.67 -19.50
CA SER A 67 -0.58 -2.01 -19.92
C SER A 67 0.63 -2.92 -20.16
N GLY A 68 0.53 -4.18 -19.73
CA GLY A 68 1.59 -5.18 -19.85
C GLY A 68 2.67 -5.12 -18.75
N GLN A 69 2.81 -4.00 -18.03
CA GLN A 69 3.81 -3.86 -16.97
C GLN A 69 3.31 -4.46 -15.65
N LYS A 70 4.26 -4.94 -14.86
CA LYS A 70 4.06 -5.51 -13.52
C LYS A 70 4.85 -4.73 -12.48
N TYR A 71 4.43 -4.91 -11.24
CA TYR A 71 5.07 -4.36 -10.05
C TYR A 71 5.15 -5.44 -8.99
N VAL A 72 6.22 -5.41 -8.19
CA VAL A 72 6.36 -6.18 -6.96
C VAL A 72 6.20 -5.22 -5.79
N TYR A 73 5.39 -5.55 -4.80
CA TYR A 73 5.09 -4.68 -3.67
C TYR A 73 5.20 -5.40 -2.33
N VAL A 74 5.45 -4.61 -1.29
CA VAL A 74 5.61 -5.08 0.09
C VAL A 74 4.61 -4.37 0.99
N LEU A 75 3.80 -5.13 1.73
CA LEU A 75 2.87 -4.63 2.74
C LEU A 75 3.34 -4.97 4.15
N LEU A 76 3.12 -4.06 5.09
CA LEU A 76 3.27 -4.30 6.53
C LEU A 76 2.04 -5.01 7.07
N LEU A 77 2.24 -6.12 7.78
CA LEU A 77 1.19 -6.91 8.40
C LEU A 77 1.19 -6.71 9.92
N LYS A 78 0.04 -6.34 10.48
CA LYS A 78 -0.12 -6.22 11.94
C LYS A 78 -0.68 -7.52 12.52
N GLY A 79 -0.18 -7.93 13.70
CA GLY A 79 -0.72 -9.08 14.44
C GLY A 79 -0.29 -10.45 13.90
N LYS A 80 0.73 -10.49 13.03
CA LYS A 80 1.38 -11.71 12.55
C LYS A 80 2.78 -11.93 13.13
N GLY A 81 3.42 -10.85 13.57
CA GLY A 81 4.75 -10.79 14.16
C GLY A 81 5.11 -9.31 14.35
N ILE A 82 6.29 -9.01 14.92
CA ILE A 82 6.78 -7.63 15.04
C ILE A 82 7.16 -7.08 13.65
N ASP A 83 7.71 -7.92 12.78
CA ASP A 83 8.20 -7.56 11.44
C ASP A 83 7.60 -8.45 10.33
N ALA A 84 6.28 -8.68 10.40
CA ALA A 84 5.58 -9.49 9.42
C ALA A 84 5.29 -8.68 8.13
N LEU A 85 5.69 -9.22 6.99
CA LEU A 85 5.57 -8.60 5.67
C LEU A 85 4.78 -9.49 4.72
N TYR A 86 4.07 -8.87 3.78
CA TYR A 86 3.49 -9.56 2.63
C TYR A 86 4.14 -9.07 1.36
N VAL A 87 4.67 -9.99 0.55
CA VAL A 87 5.20 -9.70 -0.79
C VAL A 87 4.22 -10.22 -1.82
N GLY A 88 3.96 -9.42 -2.85
CA GLY A 88 3.10 -9.79 -3.95
C GLY A 88 3.48 -9.11 -5.26
N MET A 89 3.10 -9.69 -6.39
CA MET A 89 3.12 -9.01 -7.69
C MET A 89 1.73 -8.53 -8.16
N THR A 90 1.69 -7.54 -9.04
CA THR A 90 0.44 -6.99 -9.61
C THR A 90 0.66 -6.34 -10.98
N GLY A 91 -0.33 -6.44 -11.86
CA GLY A 91 -0.41 -5.62 -13.08
C GLY A 91 -1.19 -4.30 -12.94
N LEU A 92 -1.70 -4.02 -11.73
CA LEU A 92 -2.31 -2.75 -11.36
C LEU A 92 -1.26 -1.87 -10.68
N HIS A 93 -1.52 -0.56 -10.58
CA HIS A 93 -0.70 0.30 -9.72
C HIS A 93 -0.68 -0.26 -8.28
N PRO A 94 0.47 -0.32 -7.58
CA PRO A 94 0.58 -0.92 -6.25
C PRO A 94 -0.41 -0.33 -5.22
N TYR A 95 -0.61 0.99 -5.21
CA TYR A 95 -1.62 1.62 -4.34
C TYR A 95 -3.07 1.19 -4.64
N GLU A 96 -3.41 0.97 -5.91
CA GLU A 96 -4.70 0.40 -6.30
C GLU A 96 -4.82 -1.05 -5.82
N ARG A 97 -3.77 -1.87 -6.03
CA ARG A 97 -3.73 -3.25 -5.51
C ARG A 97 -3.89 -3.29 -4.00
N TYR A 98 -3.28 -2.36 -3.29
CA TYR A 98 -3.41 -2.25 -1.85
C TYR A 98 -4.83 -1.85 -1.42
N LEU A 99 -5.48 -0.92 -2.12
CA LEU A 99 -6.89 -0.61 -1.86
C LEU A 99 -7.79 -1.81 -2.15
N ASN A 100 -7.49 -2.58 -3.21
CA ASN A 100 -8.15 -3.84 -3.52
C ASN A 100 -8.06 -4.85 -2.37
N HIS A 101 -6.88 -5.01 -1.77
CA HIS A 101 -6.71 -5.83 -0.57
C HIS A 101 -7.59 -5.35 0.57
N LYS A 102 -7.62 -4.04 0.82
CA LYS A 102 -8.40 -3.44 1.91
C LYS A 102 -9.92 -3.58 1.71
N ARG A 103 -10.43 -3.46 0.48
CA ARG A 103 -11.86 -3.73 0.15
C ARG A 103 -12.18 -5.22 -0.05
N GLY A 104 -11.19 -6.10 0.06
CA GLY A 104 -11.37 -7.55 -0.09
C GLY A 104 -11.58 -8.04 -1.52
N TYR A 105 -11.22 -7.25 -2.53
CA TYR A 105 -11.34 -7.62 -3.95
C TYR A 105 -10.06 -8.28 -4.47
N LYS A 106 -10.16 -9.54 -4.92
CA LYS A 106 -9.02 -10.33 -5.45
C LYS A 106 -7.79 -10.23 -4.53
N ALA A 107 -8.03 -10.53 -3.26
CA ALA A 107 -7.09 -10.33 -2.16
C ALA A 107 -6.78 -11.64 -1.45
N SER A 108 -5.52 -11.84 -1.05
CA SER A 108 -5.16 -12.96 -0.18
C SER A 108 -5.79 -12.77 1.20
N LYS A 109 -6.08 -13.86 1.92
CA LYS A 109 -6.62 -13.78 3.29
C LYS A 109 -5.70 -12.95 4.19
N CYS A 110 -4.39 -13.13 4.04
CA CYS A 110 -3.39 -12.43 4.83
C CYS A 110 -3.41 -10.92 4.56
N ALA A 111 -3.29 -10.50 3.29
CA ALA A 111 -3.26 -9.08 2.94
C ALA A 111 -4.58 -8.39 3.29
N ARG A 112 -5.73 -9.03 3.08
CA ARG A 112 -7.04 -8.47 3.43
C ARG A 112 -7.17 -8.19 4.94
N GLN A 113 -6.79 -9.15 5.77
CA GLN A 113 -7.01 -9.09 7.21
C GLN A 113 -5.96 -8.26 7.95
N TYR A 114 -4.69 -8.35 7.55
CA TYR A 114 -3.57 -7.86 8.37
C TYR A 114 -2.82 -6.66 7.75
N ALA A 115 -3.02 -6.34 6.47
CA ALA A 115 -2.28 -5.23 5.86
C ALA A 115 -2.69 -3.86 6.44
N THR A 116 -1.68 -3.10 6.87
CA THR A 116 -1.85 -1.80 7.53
C THR A 116 -1.21 -0.63 6.78
N ALA A 117 -0.13 -0.89 6.05
CA ALA A 117 0.52 0.08 5.18
C ALA A 117 1.30 -0.66 4.08
N MET A 118 1.58 0.05 2.99
CA MET A 118 2.57 -0.35 1.99
C MET A 118 3.94 0.18 2.41
N LYS A 119 4.91 -0.72 2.52
CA LYS A 119 6.32 -0.39 2.83
C LYS A 119 7.02 0.15 1.59
N SER A 120 6.92 -0.57 0.48
CA SER A 120 7.59 -0.22 -0.77
C SER A 120 6.97 -0.97 -1.97
N PHE A 121 7.35 -0.56 -3.18
CA PHE A 121 7.13 -1.32 -4.40
C PHE A 121 8.25 -1.06 -5.40
N GLU A 122 8.39 -1.96 -6.37
CA GLU A 122 9.36 -1.91 -7.46
C GLU A 122 8.64 -2.16 -8.80
N GLY A 123 9.15 -1.54 -9.87
CA GLY A 123 8.59 -1.58 -11.21
C GLY A 123 8.40 -0.18 -11.80
N PRO A 124 7.83 -0.07 -13.01
CA PRO A 124 7.29 -1.14 -13.84
C PRO A 124 8.38 -2.11 -14.36
N MET A 125 8.02 -3.39 -14.53
CA MET A 125 8.87 -4.45 -15.11
C MET A 125 8.03 -5.45 -15.93
N THR A 126 8.67 -6.31 -16.73
CA THR A 126 8.00 -7.39 -17.46
C THR A 126 7.43 -8.44 -16.51
N TYR A 127 6.59 -9.34 -17.04
CA TYR A 127 5.98 -10.38 -16.23
C TYR A 127 7.01 -11.39 -15.70
N GLU A 128 7.94 -11.79 -16.54
CA GLU A 128 9.02 -12.72 -16.22
C GLU A 128 9.95 -12.13 -15.16
N GLU A 129 10.31 -10.84 -15.31
CA GLU A 129 11.08 -10.10 -14.30
C GLU A 129 10.32 -10.02 -12.98
N ALA A 130 9.02 -9.75 -12.99
CA ALA A 130 8.22 -9.66 -11.78
C ALA A 130 8.12 -10.98 -11.00
N ILE A 131 8.00 -12.13 -11.70
CA ILE A 131 8.02 -13.45 -11.04
C ILE A 131 9.34 -13.66 -10.32
N SER A 132 10.46 -13.48 -11.04
CA SER A 132 11.79 -13.65 -10.47
C SER A 132 12.00 -12.68 -9.31
N ARG A 133 11.58 -11.42 -9.50
CA ARG A 133 11.76 -10.37 -8.50
C ARG A 133 10.94 -10.58 -7.24
N GLU A 134 9.71 -11.08 -7.36
CA GLU A 134 8.85 -11.41 -6.21
C GLU A 134 9.51 -12.46 -5.31
N ILE A 135 10.10 -13.50 -5.92
CA ILE A 135 10.81 -14.56 -5.20
C ILE A 135 12.06 -13.98 -4.52
N THR A 136 12.91 -13.27 -5.28
CA THR A 136 14.15 -12.70 -4.74
C THR A 136 13.86 -11.68 -3.64
N LYS A 137 12.86 -10.81 -3.80
CA LYS A 137 12.47 -9.83 -2.78
C LYS A 137 12.03 -10.50 -1.49
N ALA A 138 11.26 -11.58 -1.60
CA ALA A 138 10.82 -12.32 -0.43
C ALA A 138 11.99 -12.98 0.31
N ASN A 139 13.00 -13.48 -0.41
CA ASN A 139 14.20 -14.06 0.19
C ASN A 139 15.09 -13.01 0.85
N GLU A 140 15.35 -11.87 0.18
CA GLU A 140 16.08 -10.73 0.77
C GLU A 140 15.47 -10.34 2.12
N LEU A 141 14.15 -10.17 2.18
CA LEU A 141 13.45 -9.78 3.40
C LEU A 141 13.52 -10.86 4.50
N ARG A 142 13.54 -12.14 4.14
CA ARG A 142 13.74 -13.24 5.12
C ARG A 142 15.16 -13.25 5.67
N GLU A 143 16.16 -12.99 4.84
CA GLU A 143 17.57 -12.88 5.24
C GLU A 143 17.81 -11.68 6.17
N GLU A 144 17.07 -10.59 5.96
CA GLU A 144 16.99 -9.45 6.89
C GLU A 144 16.27 -9.79 8.23
N GLY A 145 15.74 -11.00 8.38
CA GLY A 145 15.06 -11.47 9.59
C GLY A 145 13.55 -11.20 9.65
N ASN A 146 12.94 -10.73 8.57
CA ASN A 146 11.49 -10.48 8.53
C ASN A 146 10.70 -11.79 8.31
N GLU A 147 9.48 -11.83 8.85
CA GLU A 147 8.56 -12.94 8.58
C GLU A 147 7.75 -12.64 7.31
N VAL A 148 8.05 -13.35 6.22
CA VAL A 148 7.51 -13.02 4.90
C VAL A 148 6.43 -13.99 4.44
N TYR A 149 5.25 -13.44 4.18
CA TYR A 149 4.08 -14.09 3.61
C TYR A 149 3.96 -13.79 2.12
N GLN A 150 3.56 -14.80 1.35
CA GLN A 150 3.28 -14.71 -0.08
C GLN A 150 1.99 -15.49 -0.37
N ASN A 151 1.47 -15.40 -1.60
CA ASN A 151 0.27 -16.11 -2.01
C ASN A 151 0.47 -16.83 -3.33
#